data_AF-A0A2H6EPW4-F1
#
_entry.id   AF-A0A2H6EPW4-F1
#
_cell.length_a   1.000
_cell.length_b   1.000
_cell.length_c   1.000
_cell.angle_alpha   90.00
_cell.angle_beta   90.00
_cell.angle_gamma   90.00
#
_symmetry.space_group_name_H-M   'P 1'
#
loop_
_entity.id
_entity.type
_entity.pdbx_description
1 polymer ?
#
loop_
_entity_poly.entity_id
_entity_poly.type
_entity_poly.pdbx_seq_one_letter_code
_entity_poly.pdbx_strand_id
1 'polypeptide(L)'
;MSDLHSNMEDVLKKVSDLKVLFEFGEKIVPILESLTQFLDETVPLLESINESILESSNRMPEASTQIDSVTSATELATTEILDLVDEITDKIGNTKNILLNSKKKVNMQLELMEKLKNTVQENPEAVKLVDELISSFTKYEEIETTEKILTEVEEASYKITLSLQVQDITSQQLAAVNHLIIAVHEKLDNLLNAIDKSAVEKGVSLSEKKLQSGQHFDADAAYSKDKDLQKDVDTIVEEQQQKASQAEIDKLFS
;
A
#
# COMPACT_ATOMS: atom_id res chain seq x y z
N MET A 1 -82.04 57.80 -15.01
CA MET A 1 -82.06 56.33 -14.83
C MET A 1 -81.12 55.56 -15.77
N SER A 2 -80.53 56.19 -16.79
CA SER A 2 -79.57 55.54 -17.72
C SER A 2 -78.16 55.37 -17.14
N ASP A 3 -77.66 56.35 -16.37
CA ASP A 3 -76.27 56.36 -15.87
C ASP A 3 -75.98 55.38 -14.72
N LEU A 4 -77.03 54.92 -14.02
CA LEU A 4 -76.88 53.93 -12.94
C LEU A 4 -76.70 52.50 -13.49
N HIS A 5 -77.26 52.22 -14.66
CA HIS A 5 -77.17 50.90 -15.30
C HIS A 5 -75.77 50.67 -15.89
N SER A 6 -75.19 51.69 -16.53
CA SER A 6 -73.81 51.65 -17.06
C SER A 6 -72.76 51.41 -15.97
N ASN A 7 -72.89 52.06 -14.82
CA ASN A 7 -71.96 51.88 -13.70
C ASN A 7 -72.04 50.47 -13.08
N MET A 8 -73.24 49.87 -13.03
CA MET A 8 -73.42 48.51 -12.54
C MET A 8 -72.79 47.48 -13.48
N GLU A 9 -72.90 47.70 -14.79
CA GLU A 9 -72.31 46.85 -15.83
C GLU A 9 -70.77 46.91 -15.81
N ASP A 10 -70.19 48.10 -15.60
CA ASP A 10 -68.74 48.28 -15.42
C ASP A 10 -68.22 47.64 -14.12
N VAL A 11 -68.99 47.69 -13.03
CA VAL A 11 -68.65 46.99 -11.78
C VAL A 11 -68.71 45.47 -11.97
N LEU A 12 -69.74 44.95 -12.64
CA LEU A 12 -69.86 43.53 -12.95
C LEU A 12 -68.73 43.05 -13.86
N LYS A 13 -68.32 43.86 -14.83
CA LYS A 13 -67.16 43.57 -15.69
C LYS A 13 -65.87 43.52 -14.86
N LYS A 14 -65.63 44.47 -13.96
CA LYS A 14 -64.46 44.45 -13.06
C LYS A 14 -64.47 43.27 -12.10
N VAL A 15 -65.64 42.86 -11.60
CA VAL A 15 -65.78 41.66 -10.77
C VAL A 15 -65.53 40.39 -11.60
N SER A 16 -65.95 40.36 -12.86
CA SER A 16 -65.63 39.29 -13.80
C SER A 16 -64.14 39.21 -14.10
N ASP A 17 -63.48 40.36 -14.31
CA ASP A 17 -62.03 40.42 -14.51
C ASP A 17 -61.28 39.96 -13.25
N LEU A 18 -61.77 40.29 -12.05
CA LEU A 18 -61.23 39.81 -10.78
C LEU A 18 -61.40 38.29 -10.64
N LYS A 19 -62.53 37.73 -11.09
CA LYS A 19 -62.77 36.28 -11.11
C LYS A 19 -61.76 35.55 -12.02
N VAL A 20 -61.48 36.10 -13.21
CA VAL A 20 -60.44 35.55 -14.10
C VAL A 20 -59.06 35.58 -13.43
N LEU A 21 -58.77 36.61 -12.65
CA LEU A 21 -57.53 36.74 -11.88
C LEU A 21 -57.43 35.69 -10.76
N PHE A 22 -58.55 35.37 -10.10
CA PHE A 22 -58.65 34.26 -9.15
C PHE A 22 -58.51 32.89 -9.80
N GLU A 23 -59.15 32.65 -10.95
CA GLU A 23 -59.00 31.40 -11.73
C GLU A 23 -57.56 31.22 -12.25
N PHE A 24 -56.85 32.31 -12.51
CA PHE A 24 -55.42 32.29 -12.81
C PHE A 24 -54.60 31.98 -11.55
N GLY A 25 -54.93 32.59 -10.41
CA GLY A 25 -54.31 32.28 -9.11
C GLY A 25 -54.42 30.81 -8.73
N GLU A 26 -55.59 30.20 -8.89
CA GLU A 26 -55.82 28.76 -8.65
C GLU A 26 -54.91 27.86 -9.51
N LYS A 27 -54.50 28.32 -10.71
CA LYS A 27 -53.56 27.59 -11.57
C LYS A 27 -52.09 27.81 -11.20
N ILE A 28 -51.77 28.94 -10.56
CA ILE A 28 -50.40 29.28 -10.14
C ILE A 28 -50.04 28.60 -8.81
N VAL A 29 -50.99 28.46 -7.89
CA VAL A 29 -50.79 27.78 -6.59
C VAL A 29 -50.13 26.40 -6.73
N PRO A 30 -50.63 25.45 -7.55
CA PRO A 30 -50.02 24.13 -7.68
C PRO A 30 -48.62 24.17 -8.33
N ILE A 31 -48.31 25.20 -9.13
CA ILE A 31 -46.97 25.41 -9.71
C ILE A 31 -45.99 25.86 -8.62
N LEU A 32 -46.42 26.79 -7.75
CA LEU A 32 -45.62 27.22 -6.60
C LEU A 32 -45.43 26.09 -5.58
N GLU A 33 -46.44 25.26 -5.37
CA GLU A 33 -46.36 24.08 -4.51
C GLU A 33 -45.37 23.05 -5.08
N SER A 34 -45.44 22.76 -6.38
CA SER A 34 -44.47 21.90 -7.06
C SER A 34 -43.04 22.46 -7.02
N LEU A 35 -42.88 23.78 -7.16
CA LEU A 35 -41.58 24.45 -7.04
C LEU A 35 -41.04 24.38 -5.61
N THR A 36 -41.91 24.52 -4.61
CA THR A 36 -41.53 24.42 -3.19
C THR A 36 -41.12 23.00 -2.86
N GLN A 37 -41.89 22.00 -3.28
CA GLN A 37 -41.54 20.59 -3.13
C GLN A 37 -40.20 20.26 -3.84
N PHE A 38 -39.99 20.79 -5.05
CA PHE A 38 -38.72 20.62 -5.75
C PHE A 38 -37.54 21.22 -4.99
N LEU A 39 -37.71 22.40 -4.38
CA LEU A 39 -36.68 23.02 -3.54
C LEU A 39 -36.42 22.20 -2.26
N ASP A 40 -37.48 21.70 -1.62
CA ASP A 40 -37.41 20.86 -0.42
C ASP A 40 -36.66 19.53 -0.69
N GLU A 41 -36.73 19.00 -1.91
CA GLU A 41 -36.00 17.79 -2.30
C GLU A 41 -34.56 18.09 -2.79
N THR A 42 -34.37 19.20 -3.52
CA THR A 42 -33.09 19.49 -4.18
C THR A 42 -32.07 20.14 -3.26
N VAL A 43 -32.49 21.00 -2.32
CA VAL A 43 -31.58 21.67 -1.37
C VAL A 43 -30.86 20.66 -0.47
N PRO A 44 -31.55 19.70 0.19
CA PRO A 44 -30.89 18.71 1.02
C PRO A 44 -29.94 17.78 0.23
N LEU A 45 -30.30 17.46 -1.03
CA LEU A 45 -29.42 16.68 -1.90
C LEU A 45 -28.11 17.44 -2.20
N LEU A 46 -28.21 18.75 -2.45
CA LEU A 46 -27.04 19.59 -2.69
C LEU A 46 -26.15 19.69 -1.45
N GLU A 47 -26.77 19.81 -0.27
CA GLU A 47 -26.07 19.86 1.02
C GLU A 47 -25.34 18.53 1.31
N SER A 48 -25.99 17.39 1.08
CA SER A 48 -25.38 16.06 1.21
C SER A 48 -24.21 15.84 0.24
N ILE A 49 -24.32 16.31 -1.00
CA ILE A 49 -23.22 16.27 -1.98
C ILE A 49 -22.06 17.16 -1.50
N ASN A 50 -22.34 18.35 -0.98
CA ASN A 50 -21.32 19.26 -0.47
C ASN A 50 -20.56 18.65 0.72
N GLU A 51 -21.28 18.07 1.68
CA GLU A 51 -20.67 17.35 2.81
C GLU A 51 -19.80 16.18 2.34
N SER A 52 -20.27 15.37 1.39
CA SER A 52 -19.53 14.23 0.85
C SER A 52 -18.26 14.65 0.11
N ILE A 53 -18.31 15.75 -0.64
CA ILE A 53 -17.15 16.34 -1.33
C ILE A 53 -16.16 16.91 -0.32
N LEU A 54 -16.65 17.61 0.71
CA LEU A 54 -15.83 18.18 1.78
C LEU A 54 -15.09 17.10 2.55
N GLU A 55 -15.79 16.03 2.93
CA GLU A 55 -15.17 14.87 3.59
C GLU A 55 -14.10 14.22 2.70
N SER A 56 -14.41 13.99 1.42
CA SER A 56 -13.46 13.40 0.47
C SER A 56 -12.23 14.29 0.23
N SER A 57 -12.45 15.61 0.12
CA SER A 57 -11.39 16.61 -0.05
C SER A 57 -10.44 16.61 1.15
N ASN A 58 -10.97 16.52 2.37
CA ASN A 58 -10.16 16.49 3.59
C ASN A 58 -9.32 15.22 3.74
N ARG A 59 -9.77 14.08 3.20
CA ARG A 59 -9.05 12.79 3.29
C ARG A 59 -8.00 12.60 2.20
N MET A 60 -8.07 13.35 1.09
CA MET A 60 -7.11 13.26 0.00
C MET A 60 -5.67 13.61 0.41
N PRO A 61 -5.40 14.66 1.21
CA PRO A 61 -4.06 14.96 1.74
C PRO A 61 -3.48 13.84 2.61
N GLU A 62 -4.30 13.17 3.42
CA GLU A 62 -3.86 12.04 4.25
C GLU A 62 -3.43 10.87 3.37
N ALA A 63 -4.21 10.53 2.34
CA ALA A 63 -3.87 9.49 1.38
C ALA A 63 -2.59 9.82 0.58
N SER A 64 -2.42 11.09 0.20
CA SER A 64 -1.21 11.62 -0.44
C SER A 64 0.04 11.40 0.43
N THR A 65 -0.04 11.83 1.70
CA THR A 65 1.06 11.67 2.68
C THR A 65 1.37 10.19 2.94
N GLN A 66 0.34 9.34 3.01
CA GLN A 66 0.50 7.90 3.19
C GLN A 66 1.23 7.25 2.01
N ILE A 67 0.92 7.66 0.77
CA ILE A 67 1.63 7.18 -0.41
C ILE A 67 3.11 7.53 -0.33
N ASP A 68 3.47 8.78 0.01
CA ASP A 68 4.86 9.21 0.13
C ASP A 68 5.62 8.44 1.22
N SER A 69 4.98 8.20 2.37
CA SER A 69 5.53 7.39 3.46
C SER A 69 5.79 5.95 3.03
N VAL A 70 4.81 5.30 2.38
CA VAL A 70 4.95 3.92 1.89
C VAL A 70 6.01 3.84 0.80
N THR A 71 6.07 4.80 -0.14
CA THR A 71 7.12 4.87 -1.16
C THR A 71 8.51 4.96 -0.52
N SER A 72 8.68 5.85 0.45
CA SER A 72 9.96 6.04 1.15
C SER A 72 10.38 4.79 1.93
N ALA A 73 9.45 4.17 2.66
CA ALA A 73 9.70 2.93 3.40
C ALA A 73 10.07 1.77 2.47
N THR A 74 9.42 1.68 1.30
CA THR A 74 9.72 0.66 0.31
C THR A 74 11.10 0.90 -0.33
N GLU A 75 11.48 2.15 -0.59
CA GLU A 75 12.82 2.50 -1.10
C GLU A 75 13.92 2.12 -0.10
N LEU A 76 13.71 2.43 1.18
CA LEU A 76 14.61 2.05 2.26
C LEU A 76 14.76 0.52 2.36
N ALA A 77 13.64 -0.21 2.41
CA ALA A 77 13.63 -1.66 2.49
C ALA A 77 14.35 -2.32 1.31
N THR A 78 14.17 -1.78 0.10
CA THR A 78 14.85 -2.29 -1.09
C THR A 78 16.34 -2.01 -1.08
N THR A 79 16.75 -0.84 -0.59
CA THR A 79 18.18 -0.56 -0.38
C THR A 79 18.78 -1.56 0.62
N GLU A 80 18.09 -1.84 1.73
CA GLU A 80 18.53 -2.84 2.70
C GLU A 80 18.62 -4.25 2.07
N ILE A 81 17.68 -4.63 1.20
CA ILE A 81 17.74 -5.91 0.48
C ILE A 81 18.95 -5.95 -0.48
N LEU A 82 19.24 -4.86 -1.18
CA LEU A 82 20.40 -4.78 -2.09
C LEU A 82 21.72 -4.89 -1.33
N ASP A 83 21.84 -4.24 -0.17
CA ASP A 83 23.02 -4.37 0.70
C ASP A 83 23.23 -5.82 1.15
N LEU A 84 22.14 -6.52 1.51
CA LEU A 84 22.20 -7.94 1.87
C LEU A 84 22.59 -8.83 0.67
N VAL A 85 22.12 -8.51 -0.53
CA VAL A 85 22.48 -9.22 -1.77
C VAL A 85 23.96 -9.03 -2.09
N ASP A 86 24.50 -7.84 -1.89
CA ASP A 86 25.93 -7.55 -2.05
C ASP A 86 26.76 -8.36 -1.04
N GLU A 87 26.35 -8.38 0.24
CA GLU A 87 27.01 -9.20 1.27
C GLU A 87 26.99 -10.70 0.93
N ILE A 88 25.86 -11.22 0.39
CA ILE A 88 25.75 -12.60 -0.08
C ILE A 88 26.73 -12.85 -1.23
N THR A 89 26.81 -11.94 -2.19
CA THR A 89 27.69 -12.06 -3.36
C THR A 89 29.16 -12.08 -2.94
N ASP A 90 29.55 -11.23 -2.00
CA ASP A 90 30.91 -11.22 -1.42
C ASP A 90 31.23 -12.53 -0.68
N LYS A 91 30.29 -13.04 0.12
CA LYS A 91 30.45 -14.33 0.82
C LYS A 91 30.56 -15.50 -0.15
N ILE A 92 29.80 -15.50 -1.23
CA ILE A 92 29.90 -16.47 -2.33
C ILE A 92 31.29 -16.41 -2.94
N GLY A 93 31.78 -15.23 -3.31
CA GLY A 93 33.12 -15.06 -3.88
C GLY A 93 34.23 -15.60 -2.95
N ASN A 94 34.14 -15.28 -1.66
CA ASN A 94 35.06 -15.81 -0.64
C ASN A 94 34.99 -17.33 -0.51
N THR A 95 33.78 -17.90 -0.48
CA THR A 95 33.57 -19.34 -0.38
C THR A 95 34.12 -20.08 -1.61
N LYS A 96 33.91 -19.53 -2.81
CA LYS A 96 34.46 -20.06 -4.07
C LYS A 96 35.99 -20.09 -4.05
N ASN A 97 36.64 -19.06 -3.51
CA ASN A 97 38.10 -19.04 -3.33
C ASN A 97 38.60 -20.10 -2.34
N ILE A 98 37.91 -20.29 -1.21
CA ILE A 98 38.22 -21.36 -0.24
C ILE A 98 38.07 -22.73 -0.89
N LEU A 99 37.02 -22.92 -1.67
CA LEU A 99 36.75 -24.16 -2.40
C LEU A 99 37.85 -24.44 -3.43
N LEU A 100 38.25 -23.44 -4.21
CA LEU A 100 39.34 -23.54 -5.19
C LEU A 100 40.67 -23.93 -4.54
N ASN A 101 41.00 -23.33 -3.39
CA ASN A 101 42.21 -23.66 -2.64
C ASN A 101 42.15 -25.08 -2.07
N SER A 102 40.98 -25.53 -1.63
CA SER A 102 40.76 -26.89 -1.15
C SER A 102 40.93 -27.90 -2.29
N LYS A 103 40.34 -27.64 -3.46
CA LYS A 103 40.51 -28.44 -4.69
C LYS A 103 41.98 -28.58 -5.09
N LYS A 104 42.75 -27.49 -5.04
CA LYS A 104 44.20 -27.51 -5.28
C LYS A 104 44.96 -28.38 -4.28
N LYS A 105 44.65 -28.27 -2.99
CA LYS A 105 45.29 -29.10 -1.94
C LYS A 105 44.99 -30.58 -2.13
N VAL A 106 43.75 -30.94 -2.44
CA VAL A 106 43.38 -32.33 -2.67
C VAL A 106 44.07 -32.87 -3.93
N ASN A 107 44.15 -32.08 -5.01
CA ASN A 107 44.88 -32.50 -6.22
C ASN A 107 46.36 -32.77 -5.91
N MET A 108 47.01 -31.89 -5.13
CA MET A 108 48.40 -32.07 -4.74
C MET A 108 48.61 -33.29 -3.83
N GLN A 109 47.64 -33.59 -2.95
CA GLN A 109 47.65 -34.81 -2.13
C GLN A 109 47.52 -36.07 -2.99
N LEU A 110 46.65 -36.06 -4.00
CA LEU A 110 46.51 -37.16 -4.96
C LEU A 110 47.81 -37.40 -5.74
N GLU A 111 48.45 -36.35 -6.26
CA GLU A 111 49.75 -36.48 -6.95
C GLU A 111 50.85 -37.06 -6.04
N LEU A 112 50.88 -36.66 -4.77
CA LEU A 112 51.82 -37.23 -3.78
C LEU A 112 51.50 -38.69 -3.47
N MET A 113 50.23 -39.05 -3.38
CA MET A 113 49.79 -40.44 -3.17
C MET A 113 50.13 -41.34 -4.36
N GLU A 114 50.00 -40.86 -5.59
CA GLU A 114 50.44 -41.60 -6.78
C GLU A 114 51.96 -41.82 -6.78
N LYS A 115 52.74 -40.79 -6.43
CA LYS A 115 54.20 -40.92 -6.26
C LYS A 115 54.56 -41.90 -5.14
N LEU A 116 53.82 -41.87 -4.03
CA LEU A 116 53.98 -42.80 -2.92
C LEU A 116 53.70 -44.24 -3.39
N LYS A 117 52.57 -44.47 -4.07
CA LYS A 117 52.20 -45.77 -4.66
C LYS A 117 53.32 -46.34 -5.51
N ASN A 118 53.94 -45.51 -6.36
CA ASN A 118 55.07 -45.90 -7.19
C ASN A 118 56.34 -46.26 -6.39
N THR A 119 56.53 -45.65 -5.22
CA THR A 119 57.70 -45.89 -4.36
C THR A 119 57.55 -47.15 -3.50
N VAL A 120 56.32 -47.48 -3.08
CA VAL A 120 56.03 -48.68 -2.27
C VAL A 120 55.59 -49.90 -3.10
N GLN A 121 55.82 -49.91 -4.42
CA GLN A 121 55.41 -51.00 -5.33
C GLN A 121 55.89 -52.39 -4.91
N GLU A 122 57.03 -52.50 -4.21
CA GLU A 122 57.60 -53.78 -3.77
C GLU A 122 56.88 -54.37 -2.53
N ASN A 123 55.99 -53.62 -1.87
CA ASN A 123 55.20 -54.08 -0.73
C ASN A 123 53.69 -54.13 -1.08
N PRO A 124 53.11 -55.34 -1.27
CA PRO A 124 51.71 -55.51 -1.65
C PRO A 124 50.70 -54.95 -0.64
N GLU A 125 51.06 -54.94 0.64
CA GLU A 125 50.20 -54.47 1.73
C GLU A 125 50.17 -52.93 1.78
N ALA A 126 51.33 -52.30 1.52
CA ALA A 126 51.45 -50.86 1.40
C ALA A 126 50.70 -50.32 0.17
N VAL A 127 50.75 -51.03 -0.96
CA VAL A 127 49.99 -50.65 -2.17
C VAL A 127 48.48 -50.69 -1.91
N LYS A 128 47.97 -51.70 -1.20
CA LYS A 128 46.55 -51.77 -0.82
C LYS A 128 46.10 -50.60 0.05
N LEU A 129 46.89 -50.22 1.06
CA LEU A 129 46.59 -49.08 1.93
C LEU A 129 46.58 -47.75 1.17
N VAL A 130 47.49 -47.59 0.19
CA VAL A 130 47.50 -46.38 -0.66
C VAL A 130 46.29 -46.35 -1.60
N ASP A 131 45.86 -47.49 -2.15
CA ASP A 131 44.63 -47.57 -2.96
C ASP A 131 43.35 -47.30 -2.15
N GLU A 132 43.30 -47.77 -0.90
CA GLU A 132 42.21 -47.45 0.04
C GLU A 132 42.18 -45.94 0.37
N LEU A 133 43.36 -45.32 0.54
CA LEU A 133 43.46 -43.88 0.73
C LEU A 133 43.00 -43.10 -0.51
N ILE A 134 43.50 -43.42 -1.71
CA ILE A 134 43.11 -42.75 -2.95
C ILE A 134 41.59 -42.82 -3.18
N SER A 135 40.98 -43.98 -2.94
CA SER A 135 39.54 -44.18 -3.09
C SER A 135 38.70 -43.42 -2.06
N SER A 136 39.25 -43.09 -0.90
CA SER A 136 38.60 -42.20 0.07
C SER A 136 38.60 -40.72 -0.36
N PHE A 137 39.61 -40.28 -1.11
CA PHE A 137 39.75 -38.91 -1.61
C PHE A 137 38.95 -38.64 -2.90
N THR A 138 38.47 -39.67 -3.60
CA THR A 138 37.65 -39.54 -4.81
C THR A 138 36.25 -38.95 -4.62
N LYS A 139 35.86 -38.57 -3.39
CA LYS A 139 34.63 -37.79 -3.11
C LYS A 139 34.70 -36.31 -3.58
N TYR A 140 35.36 -36.05 -4.70
CA TYR A 140 35.34 -34.74 -5.38
C TYR A 140 33.94 -34.26 -5.76
N GLU A 141 33.00 -35.20 -5.86
CA GLU A 141 31.59 -34.94 -6.16
C GLU A 141 30.95 -33.95 -5.18
N GLU A 142 31.34 -33.98 -3.90
CA GLU A 142 30.82 -33.07 -2.86
C GLU A 142 31.30 -31.61 -3.10
N ILE A 143 32.55 -31.44 -3.56
CA ILE A 143 33.12 -30.13 -3.91
C ILE A 143 32.46 -29.57 -5.16
N GLU A 144 32.31 -30.38 -6.22
CA GLU A 144 31.70 -29.96 -7.47
C GLU A 144 30.21 -29.61 -7.29
N THR A 145 29.50 -30.39 -6.48
CA THR A 145 28.11 -30.09 -6.11
C THR A 145 28.00 -28.78 -5.35
N THR A 146 28.92 -28.51 -4.42
CA THR A 146 28.97 -27.23 -3.68
C THR A 146 29.24 -26.06 -4.61
N GLU A 147 30.14 -26.21 -5.59
CA GLU A 147 30.48 -25.20 -6.60
C GLU A 147 29.26 -24.86 -7.48
N LYS A 148 28.47 -25.88 -7.84
CA LYS A 148 27.22 -25.73 -8.59
C LYS A 148 26.15 -24.97 -7.79
N ILE A 149 25.91 -25.37 -6.54
CA ILE A 149 24.94 -24.69 -5.65
C ILE A 149 25.35 -23.22 -5.48
N LEU A 150 26.64 -22.93 -5.28
CA LEU A 150 27.12 -21.57 -5.14
C LEU A 150 26.80 -20.70 -6.36
N THR A 151 26.95 -21.28 -7.55
CA THR A 151 26.66 -20.61 -8.83
C THR A 151 25.15 -20.36 -8.98
N GLU A 152 24.31 -21.32 -8.59
CA GLU A 152 22.85 -21.15 -8.58
C GLU A 152 22.40 -20.04 -7.62
N VAL A 153 23.03 -19.92 -6.44
CA VAL A 153 22.75 -18.83 -5.48
C VAL A 153 23.24 -17.48 -5.99
N GLU A 154 24.39 -17.43 -6.68
CA GLU A 154 24.91 -16.22 -7.34
C GLU A 154 23.93 -15.71 -8.42
N GLU A 155 23.44 -16.61 -9.28
CA GLU A 155 22.43 -16.29 -10.28
C GLU A 155 21.10 -15.82 -9.68
N ALA A 156 20.67 -16.46 -8.57
CA ALA A 156 19.46 -16.04 -7.86
C ALA A 156 19.62 -14.63 -7.27
N SER A 157 20.79 -14.33 -6.70
CA SER A 157 21.13 -13.01 -6.15
C SER A 157 21.05 -11.93 -7.22
N TYR A 158 21.63 -12.19 -8.41
CA TYR A 158 21.53 -11.29 -9.56
C TYR A 158 20.08 -11.07 -10.03
N LYS A 159 19.26 -12.13 -10.05
CA LYS A 159 17.83 -12.02 -10.40
C LYS A 159 17.04 -11.17 -9.40
N ILE A 160 17.37 -11.23 -8.11
CA ILE A 160 16.76 -10.37 -7.08
C ILE A 160 17.10 -8.92 -7.37
N THR A 161 18.38 -8.58 -7.59
CA THR A 161 18.83 -7.23 -7.95
C THR A 161 18.07 -6.69 -9.17
N LEU A 162 17.96 -7.50 -10.23
CA LEU A 162 17.23 -7.11 -11.45
C LEU A 162 15.74 -6.92 -11.20
N SER A 163 15.11 -7.76 -10.38
CA SER A 163 13.67 -7.68 -10.11
C SER A 163 13.30 -6.44 -9.31
N LEU A 164 14.16 -6.03 -8.37
CA LEU A 164 13.95 -4.83 -7.56
C LEU A 164 14.06 -3.54 -8.36
N GLN A 165 14.74 -3.53 -9.52
CA GLN A 165 14.82 -2.34 -10.39
C GLN A 165 13.47 -1.86 -10.94
N VAL A 166 12.44 -2.72 -10.99
CA VAL A 166 11.08 -2.30 -11.40
C VAL A 166 10.49 -1.27 -10.43
N GLN A 167 11.00 -1.21 -9.21
CA GLN A 167 10.50 -0.29 -8.19
C GLN A 167 10.66 1.19 -8.57
N ASP A 168 11.71 1.57 -9.29
CA ASP A 168 11.90 2.96 -9.75
C ASP A 168 10.69 3.43 -10.59
N ILE A 169 10.12 2.54 -11.40
CA ILE A 169 8.91 2.80 -12.19
C ILE A 169 7.71 2.96 -11.27
N THR A 170 7.59 2.12 -10.23
CA THR A 170 6.48 2.18 -9.27
C THR A 170 6.51 3.46 -8.43
N SER A 171 7.69 3.90 -7.99
CA SER A 171 7.86 5.16 -7.25
C SER A 171 7.49 6.36 -8.12
N GLN A 172 7.88 6.37 -9.41
CA GLN A 172 7.48 7.41 -10.35
C GLN A 172 5.97 7.43 -10.60
N GLN A 173 5.32 6.27 -10.73
CA GLN A 173 3.88 6.18 -10.89
C GLN A 173 3.13 6.67 -9.64
N LEU A 174 3.60 6.30 -8.45
CA LEU A 174 3.02 6.77 -7.18
C LEU A 174 3.17 8.29 -7.03
N ALA A 175 4.34 8.86 -7.37
CA ALA A 175 4.54 10.30 -7.37
C ALA A 175 3.59 11.03 -8.34
N ALA A 176 3.36 10.47 -9.54
CA ALA A 176 2.40 11.02 -10.49
C ALA A 176 0.96 10.96 -9.96
N VAL A 177 0.57 9.85 -9.32
CA VAL A 177 -0.74 9.71 -8.66
C VAL A 177 -0.87 10.72 -7.52
N ASN A 178 0.19 10.92 -6.74
CA ASN A 178 0.20 11.87 -5.63
C ASN A 178 -0.06 13.30 -6.12
N HIS A 179 0.63 13.72 -7.19
CA HIS A 179 0.38 15.01 -7.83
C HIS A 179 -1.06 15.16 -8.36
N LEU A 180 -1.65 14.08 -8.89
CA LEU A 180 -3.05 14.10 -9.32
C LEU A 180 -4.02 14.27 -8.14
N ILE A 181 -3.76 13.59 -7.02
CA ILE A 181 -4.57 13.72 -5.79
C ILE A 181 -4.55 15.18 -5.31
N ILE A 182 -3.37 15.81 -5.25
CA ILE A 182 -3.21 17.21 -4.86
C ILE A 182 -3.98 18.13 -5.82
N ALA A 183 -3.84 17.95 -7.13
CA ALA A 183 -4.53 18.77 -8.12
C ALA A 183 -6.07 18.62 -8.05
N VAL A 184 -6.58 17.42 -7.76
CA VAL A 184 -8.01 17.19 -7.54
C VAL A 184 -8.47 17.86 -6.24
N HIS A 185 -7.71 17.72 -5.16
CA HIS A 185 -7.99 18.38 -3.88
C HIS A 185 -8.07 19.90 -4.04
N GLU A 186 -7.07 20.54 -4.66
CA GLU A 186 -7.08 21.99 -4.92
C GLU A 186 -8.31 22.42 -5.74
N LYS A 187 -8.72 21.62 -6.72
CA LYS A 187 -9.89 21.94 -7.54
C LYS A 187 -11.20 21.80 -6.77
N LEU A 188 -11.33 20.78 -5.92
CA LEU A 188 -12.48 20.58 -5.04
C LEU A 188 -12.55 21.68 -3.97
N ASP A 189 -11.41 22.05 -3.39
CA ASP A 189 -11.34 23.11 -2.38
C ASP A 189 -11.73 24.47 -2.98
N ASN A 190 -11.25 24.79 -4.18
CA ASN A 190 -11.69 25.98 -4.92
C ASN A 190 -13.20 25.96 -5.24
N LEU A 191 -13.76 24.80 -5.58
CA LEU A 191 -15.19 24.64 -5.85
C LEU A 191 -16.02 24.86 -4.57
N LEU A 192 -15.61 24.26 -3.46
CA LEU A 192 -16.27 24.38 -2.17
C LEU A 192 -16.25 25.83 -1.69
N ASN A 193 -15.09 26.49 -1.77
CA ASN A 193 -14.92 27.92 -1.47
C ASN A 193 -15.81 28.82 -2.35
N ALA A 194 -16.07 28.45 -3.60
CA ALA A 194 -16.96 29.19 -4.49
C ALA A 194 -18.45 28.99 -4.12
N ILE A 195 -18.83 27.79 -3.67
CA ILE A 195 -20.19 27.48 -3.20
C ILE A 195 -20.49 28.23 -1.90
N ASP A 196 -19.57 28.20 -0.93
CA ASP A 196 -19.75 28.89 0.36
C ASP A 196 -19.84 30.41 0.18
N LYS A 197 -19.00 31.02 -0.66
CA LYS A 197 -19.10 32.47 -0.96
C LYS A 197 -20.44 32.84 -1.59
N SER A 198 -20.98 31.99 -2.46
CA SER A 198 -22.29 32.18 -3.11
C SER A 198 -23.46 32.01 -2.13
N ALA A 199 -23.32 31.14 -1.12
CA ALA A 199 -24.30 30.96 -0.04
C ALA A 199 -24.31 32.14 0.94
N VAL A 200 -23.12 32.67 1.29
CA VAL A 200 -22.95 33.83 2.18
C VAL A 200 -23.54 35.12 1.58
N GLU A 201 -23.43 35.34 0.26
CA GLU A 201 -24.07 36.49 -0.41
C GLU A 201 -25.61 36.43 -0.41
N LYS A 202 -26.22 35.26 -0.14
CA LYS A 202 -27.69 35.07 -0.07
C LYS A 202 -28.25 34.99 1.35
N GLY A 203 -27.44 35.19 2.39
CA GLY A 203 -27.91 35.24 3.78
C GLY A 203 -28.34 33.88 4.36
N VAL A 204 -27.98 32.77 3.72
CA VAL A 204 -28.22 31.41 4.25
C VAL A 204 -26.96 30.95 4.96
N SER A 205 -26.97 30.97 6.29
CA SER A 205 -25.85 30.51 7.10
C SER A 205 -25.83 28.98 7.13
N LEU A 206 -24.97 28.36 6.31
CA LEU A 206 -24.62 26.96 6.46
C LEU A 206 -23.84 26.81 7.78
N SER A 207 -24.30 25.92 8.64
CA SER A 207 -23.81 25.81 10.01
C SER A 207 -22.40 25.22 10.02
N GLU A 208 -21.42 25.94 10.59
CA GLU A 208 -20.07 25.44 10.85
C GLU A 208 -20.11 24.27 11.85
N LYS A 209 -20.25 23.04 11.36
CA LYS A 209 -20.05 21.85 12.16
C LYS A 209 -18.62 21.37 11.96
N LYS A 210 -17.72 21.77 12.87
CA LYS A 210 -16.38 21.18 13.00
C LYS A 210 -16.52 19.68 13.18
N LEU A 211 -16.19 18.93 12.12
CA LEU A 211 -16.09 17.48 12.17
C LEU A 211 -14.89 17.13 13.06
N GLN A 212 -15.17 16.49 14.19
CA GLN A 212 -14.14 15.91 15.05
C GLN A 212 -13.60 14.67 14.34
N SER A 213 -12.30 14.67 14.06
CA SER A 213 -11.56 13.55 13.49
C SER A 213 -11.69 12.32 14.39
N GLY A 214 -12.14 11.21 13.78
CA GLY A 214 -12.40 9.95 14.44
C GLY A 214 -11.14 9.27 14.95
N GLN A 215 -11.22 8.85 16.20
CA GLN A 215 -10.27 8.00 16.92
C GLN A 215 -10.26 6.56 16.36
N HIS A 216 -9.28 6.16 15.54
CA HIS A 216 -8.72 4.78 15.51
C HIS A 216 -7.65 4.53 14.42
N PHE A 217 -6.89 5.54 14.01
CA PHE A 217 -5.80 5.31 13.05
C PHE A 217 -4.58 6.13 13.46
N ASP A 218 -3.46 5.45 13.69
CA ASP A 218 -2.18 6.10 13.96
C ASP A 218 -1.53 6.44 12.61
N ALA A 219 -1.69 7.69 12.20
CA ALA A 219 -1.11 8.24 10.98
C ALA A 219 0.42 8.42 11.07
N ASP A 220 1.00 8.27 12.25
CA ASP A 220 2.44 8.36 12.51
C ASP A 220 3.12 6.98 12.58
N ALA A 221 2.43 5.92 12.13
CA ALA A 221 2.98 4.57 11.99
C ALA A 221 4.07 4.54 10.91
N ALA A 222 5.26 5.01 11.24
CA ALA A 222 6.48 4.90 10.46
C ALA A 222 7.21 3.60 10.82
N TYR A 223 7.83 2.96 9.82
CA TYR A 223 8.75 1.86 10.07
C TYR A 223 9.95 2.38 10.87
N SER A 224 9.95 2.11 12.17
CA SER A 224 11.04 2.46 13.09
C SER A 224 11.84 1.20 13.41
N LYS A 225 13.13 1.19 13.09
CA LYS A 225 14.08 0.12 13.40
C LYS A 225 14.53 0.24 14.86
N ASP A 226 13.59 0.32 15.80
CA ASP A 226 13.92 0.35 17.22
C ASP A 226 14.06 -1.09 17.73
N LYS A 227 15.26 -1.46 18.20
CA LYS A 227 15.54 -2.82 18.70
C LYS A 227 14.74 -3.15 19.97
N ASP A 228 14.23 -2.14 20.64
CA ASP A 228 13.45 -2.29 21.86
C ASP A 228 12.01 -2.75 21.56
N LEU A 229 11.40 -2.33 20.45
CA LEU A 229 10.08 -2.83 20.00
C LEU A 229 10.11 -4.33 19.68
N GLN A 230 11.22 -4.83 19.13
CA GLN A 230 11.37 -6.25 18.80
C GLN A 230 11.53 -7.10 20.07
N LYS A 231 12.22 -6.58 21.09
CA LYS A 231 12.31 -7.23 22.42
C LYS A 231 10.98 -7.26 23.16
N ASP A 232 10.18 -6.19 23.07
CA ASP A 232 8.87 -6.15 23.71
C ASP A 232 7.89 -7.14 23.07
N VAL A 233 7.93 -7.29 21.74
CA VAL A 233 7.15 -8.31 21.02
C VAL A 233 7.63 -9.72 21.40
N ASP A 234 8.93 -9.96 21.43
CA ASP A 234 9.49 -11.27 21.84
C ASP A 234 9.11 -11.60 23.29
N THR A 235 9.09 -10.61 24.18
CA THR A 235 8.69 -10.76 25.59
C THR A 235 7.19 -11.10 25.71
N ILE A 236 6.32 -10.44 24.94
CA ILE A 236 4.88 -10.74 24.93
C ILE A 236 4.60 -12.13 24.36
N VAL A 237 5.34 -12.54 23.32
CA VAL A 237 5.23 -13.89 22.74
C VAL A 237 5.71 -14.96 23.73
N GLU A 238 6.79 -14.71 24.47
CA GLU A 238 7.26 -15.60 25.54
C GLU A 238 6.27 -15.67 26.72
N GLU A 239 5.64 -14.55 27.09
CA GLU A 239 4.61 -14.52 28.14
C GLU A 239 3.30 -15.24 27.72
N GLN A 240 2.93 -15.20 26.44
CA GLN A 240 1.74 -15.90 25.92
C GLN A 240 1.96 -17.39 25.66
N GLN A 241 3.20 -17.84 25.40
CA GLN A 241 3.52 -19.27 25.26
C GLN A 241 3.25 -20.09 26.53
N GLN A 242 3.11 -19.45 27.70
CA GLN A 242 2.76 -20.16 28.95
C GLN A 242 1.25 -20.47 29.11
N LYS A 243 0.37 -20.04 28.19
CA LYS A 243 -1.09 -20.14 28.38
C LYS A 243 -1.89 -20.96 27.36
N ALA A 244 -1.25 -21.65 26.43
CA ALA A 244 -1.96 -22.60 25.57
C ALA A 244 -1.26 -23.96 25.64
N SER A 245 -1.68 -24.80 26.59
CA SER A 245 -1.24 -26.20 26.57
C SER A 245 -2.00 -26.94 25.47
N GLN A 246 -1.31 -27.85 24.76
CA GLN A 246 -1.88 -28.71 23.71
C GLN A 246 -3.20 -29.40 24.16
N ALA A 247 -3.37 -29.62 25.46
CA ALA A 247 -4.58 -30.18 26.07
C ALA A 247 -5.83 -29.27 26.00
N GLU A 248 -5.68 -27.95 25.90
CA GLU A 248 -6.81 -27.03 25.68
C GLU A 248 -7.21 -26.98 24.21
N ILE A 249 -6.24 -27.11 23.29
CA ILE A 249 -6.48 -27.20 21.86
C ILE A 249 -7.24 -28.50 21.55
N ASP A 250 -6.82 -29.63 22.12
CA ASP A 250 -7.48 -30.93 21.91
C ASP A 250 -8.93 -30.95 22.43
N LYS A 251 -9.27 -30.09 23.41
CA LYS A 251 -10.63 -29.97 23.98
C LYS A 251 -11.58 -29.14 23.12
N LEU A 252 -11.06 -28.33 22.20
CA LEU A 252 -11.84 -27.55 21.24
C LEU A 252 -12.22 -28.34 19.98
N PHE A 253 -11.56 -29.48 19.75
CA PHE A 253 -11.76 -30.33 18.58
C PHE A 253 -12.30 -31.74 18.91
N SER A 254 -12.77 -31.96 20.15
CA SER A 254 -13.47 -33.19 20.59
C SER A 254 -14.97 -33.01 20.72
#